data_AF-A0A2G9YBF0-F1
#
_entry.id   AF-A0A2G9YBF0-F1
#
_cell.length_a   1.000
_cell.length_b   1.000
_cell.length_c   1.000
_cell.angle_alpha   90.00
_cell.angle_beta   90.00
_cell.angle_gamma   90.00
#
_symmetry.space_group_name_H-M   'P 1'
#
loop_
_entity.id
_entity.type
_entity.pdbx_description
1 polymer ?
#
loop_
_entity_poly.entity_id
_entity_poly.type
_entity_poly.pdbx_seq_one_letter_code
_entity_poly.pdbx_strand_id
1 'polypeptide(L)'
;MRTVMNYSDKYLAFMGLAPKRIPHWEHWSCPDAETYLTGIDYYQHPRLCRVKLKELYPQLELPVSETDEPKPKPQLSPDGESSMADEESRHHVRWGDGVSWQWDWGKEIKKVEDVFAFSPLQ
;
A
#
# COMPACT_ATOMS: atom_id res chain seq x y z
N MET A 1 24.04 -32.82 22.76
CA MET A 1 22.76 -32.14 22.51
C MET A 1 22.69 -31.78 21.03
N ARG A 2 21.70 -32.28 20.27
CA ARG A 2 21.46 -31.82 18.90
C ARG A 2 20.69 -30.51 18.97
N THR A 3 21.29 -29.42 18.52
CA THR A 3 20.58 -28.17 18.28
C THR A 3 19.57 -28.43 17.16
N VAL A 4 18.28 -28.37 17.45
CA VAL A 4 17.25 -28.37 16.42
C VAL A 4 17.36 -27.03 15.71
N MET A 5 17.72 -27.05 14.42
CA MET A 5 17.73 -25.84 13.60
C MET A 5 16.27 -25.40 13.42
N ASN A 6 15.86 -24.36 14.14
CA ASN A 6 14.53 -23.79 13.98
C ASN A 6 14.53 -22.84 12.78
N TYR A 7 13.90 -23.26 11.70
CA TYR A 7 13.62 -22.39 10.56
C TYR A 7 12.42 -21.49 10.85
N SER A 8 12.37 -20.32 10.23
CA SER A 8 11.21 -19.43 10.33
C SER A 8 10.00 -20.01 9.58
N ASP A 9 8.79 -19.68 10.03
CA ASP A 9 7.55 -20.09 9.34
C ASP A 9 7.52 -19.63 7.87
N LYS A 10 8.12 -18.47 7.56
CA LYS A 10 8.33 -17.98 6.18
C LYS A 10 9.17 -18.92 5.34
N TYR A 11 10.30 -19.36 5.87
CA TYR A 11 11.18 -20.28 5.17
C TYR A 11 10.48 -21.62 4.94
N LEU A 12 9.79 -22.15 5.96
CA LEU A 12 9.02 -23.38 5.83
C LEU A 12 7.96 -23.28 4.73
N ALA A 13 7.18 -22.19 4.69
CA ALA A 13 6.19 -21.98 3.63
C ALA A 13 6.82 -21.85 2.25
N PHE A 14 7.93 -21.10 2.13
CA PHE A 14 8.66 -20.95 0.87
C PHE A 14 9.17 -22.30 0.33
N MET A 15 9.59 -23.20 1.23
CA MET A 15 10.02 -24.56 0.89
C MET A 15 8.86 -25.54 0.67
N GLY A 16 7.60 -25.08 0.68
CA GLY A 16 6.41 -25.93 0.51
C GLY A 16 6.12 -26.84 1.71
N LEU A 17 6.71 -26.56 2.87
CA LEU A 17 6.44 -27.27 4.13
C LEU A 17 5.24 -26.62 4.85
N ALA A 18 4.68 -27.31 5.84
CA ALA A 18 3.56 -26.81 6.63
C ALA A 18 4.06 -25.99 7.84
N PRO A 19 4.15 -24.65 7.74
CA PRO A 19 4.51 -23.82 8.89
C PRO A 19 3.40 -23.85 9.95
N LYS A 20 3.75 -23.52 11.20
CA LYS A 20 2.75 -23.45 12.27
C LYS A 20 1.88 -22.20 12.13
N ARG A 21 2.48 -21.08 11.72
CA ARG A 21 1.76 -19.85 11.37
C ARG A 21 1.83 -19.66 9.87
N ILE A 22 0.69 -19.35 9.24
CA ILE A 22 0.68 -18.94 7.84
C ILE A 22 1.45 -17.62 7.76
N PRO A 23 2.56 -17.56 7.00
CA PRO A 23 3.27 -16.31 6.81
C PRO A 23 2.35 -15.29 6.16
N HIS A 24 2.29 -14.11 6.76
CA HIS A 24 1.50 -13.01 6.27
C HIS A 24 2.39 -12.11 5.40
N TRP A 25 1.84 -11.64 4.29
CA TRP A 25 2.48 -10.62 3.47
C TRP A 25 1.40 -9.67 3.00
N GLU A 26 1.32 -8.51 3.65
CA GLU A 26 0.36 -7.46 3.31
C GLU A 26 1.05 -6.37 2.52
N HIS A 27 0.39 -5.93 1.45
CA HIS A 27 0.73 -4.64 0.85
C HIS A 27 -0.04 -3.54 1.58
N TRP A 28 0.62 -2.91 2.56
CA TRP A 28 0.00 -1.83 3.33
C TRP A 28 0.19 -0.47 2.68
N SER A 29 -0.89 0.11 2.16
CA SER A 29 -0.90 1.38 1.42
C SER A 29 -1.88 2.40 2.00
N CYS A 30 -2.10 2.43 3.32
CA CYS A 30 -2.98 3.42 3.95
C CYS A 30 -2.29 4.15 5.13
N PRO A 31 -1.63 5.30 4.88
CA PRO A 31 -0.97 6.11 5.91
C PRO A 31 -1.92 6.66 6.99
N ASP A 32 -3.17 6.95 6.62
CA ASP A 32 -4.17 7.47 7.57
C ASP A 32 -4.54 6.39 8.60
N ALA A 33 -4.60 5.12 8.18
CA ALA A 33 -4.82 4.00 9.10
C ALA A 33 -3.65 3.86 10.08
N GLU A 34 -2.42 4.08 9.65
CA GLU A 34 -1.26 4.06 10.55
C GLU A 34 -1.32 5.18 11.57
N THR A 35 -1.69 6.38 11.12
CA THR A 35 -1.89 7.54 11.98
C THR A 35 -2.95 7.25 13.04
N TYR A 36 -4.08 6.68 12.62
CA TYR A 36 -5.17 6.30 13.51
C TYR A 36 -4.74 5.24 14.54
N LEU A 37 -4.03 4.19 14.11
CA LEU A 37 -3.61 3.08 14.96
C LEU A 37 -2.52 3.46 15.96
N THR A 38 -1.61 4.35 15.57
CA THR A 38 -0.43 4.71 16.38
C THR A 38 -0.63 5.99 17.18
N GLY A 39 -1.57 6.85 16.77
CA GLY A 39 -1.72 8.21 17.28
C GLY A 39 -0.62 9.17 16.82
N ILE A 40 0.25 8.75 15.90
CA ILE A 40 1.38 9.53 15.38
C ILE A 40 1.06 9.91 13.93
N ASP A 41 1.08 11.21 13.60
CA ASP A 41 0.88 11.67 12.23
C ASP A 41 1.98 11.13 11.30
N TYR A 42 1.60 10.22 10.41
CA TYR A 42 2.50 9.61 9.44
C TYR A 42 3.19 10.64 8.54
N TYR A 43 2.51 11.73 8.17
CA TYR A 43 3.06 12.72 7.26
C TYR A 43 4.09 13.62 7.94
N GLN A 44 4.01 13.78 9.26
CA GLN A 44 5.03 14.51 10.03
C GLN A 44 6.16 13.60 10.51
N HIS A 45 5.84 12.36 10.89
CA HIS A 45 6.77 11.42 11.52
C HIS A 45 6.62 9.99 10.98
N PRO A 46 6.94 9.75 9.69
CA PRO A 46 6.65 8.48 9.03
C PRO A 46 7.41 7.29 9.63
N ARG A 47 8.66 7.51 10.08
CA ARG A 47 9.47 6.47 10.70
C ARG A 47 9.00 6.19 12.11
N LEU A 48 8.73 7.20 12.94
CA LEU A 48 8.24 6.97 14.30
C LEU A 48 6.88 6.26 14.28
N CYS A 49 5.99 6.65 13.36
CA CYS A 49 4.73 5.97 13.10
C CYS A 49 4.97 4.47 12.77
N ARG A 50 5.88 4.17 11.84
CA ARG A 50 6.21 2.78 11.45
C ARG A 50 6.91 1.96 12.52
N VAL A 51 7.78 2.57 13.34
CA VAL A 51 8.38 1.92 14.50
C VAL A 51 7.29 1.56 15.50
N LYS A 52 6.36 2.48 15.79
CA LYS A 52 5.25 2.21 16.71
C LYS A 52 4.34 1.11 16.19
N LEU A 53 4.03 1.13 14.90
CA LEU A 53 3.19 0.10 14.28
C LEU A 53 3.86 -1.29 14.33
N LYS A 54 5.19 -1.36 14.18
CA LYS A 54 5.96 -2.61 14.32
C LYS A 54 5.91 -3.16 15.76
N GLU A 55 5.85 -2.30 16.77
CA GLU A 55 5.63 -2.73 18.16
C GLU A 55 4.23 -3.31 18.37
N LEU A 56 3.20 -2.65 17.81
CA LEU A 56 1.80 -3.05 17.97
C LEU A 56 1.45 -4.31 17.15
N TYR A 57 1.98 -4.41 15.94
CA TYR A 57 1.65 -5.43 14.95
C TYR A 57 2.90 -6.01 14.27
N PRO A 58 3.78 -6.70 15.01
CA PRO A 58 5.04 -7.20 14.48
C PRO A 58 4.88 -8.19 13.31
N GLN A 59 3.71 -8.85 13.20
CA GLN A 59 3.38 -9.78 12.12
C GLN A 59 3.13 -9.12 10.76
N LEU A 60 2.88 -7.81 10.72
CA LEU A 60 2.74 -7.09 9.44
C LEU A 60 4.09 -6.91 8.75
N GLU A 61 5.17 -6.87 9.53
CA GLU A 61 6.56 -6.78 9.04
C GLU A 61 6.78 -5.67 8.01
N LEU A 62 6.04 -4.56 8.18
CA LEU A 62 6.12 -3.45 7.27
C LEU A 62 7.51 -2.81 7.30
N PRO A 63 8.02 -2.35 6.14
CA PRO A 63 9.29 -1.64 6.10
C PRO A 63 9.20 -0.33 6.89
N VAL A 64 10.28 -0.02 7.59
CA VAL A 64 10.46 1.21 8.35
C VAL A 64 11.45 2.07 7.58
N SER A 65 11.05 3.29 7.22
CA SER A 65 11.92 4.27 6.57
C SER A 65 13.16 4.55 7.40
N GLU A 66 14.32 4.78 6.76
CA GLU A 66 15.59 5.05 7.44
C GLU A 66 15.55 6.38 8.22
N THR A 67 14.92 7.40 7.63
CA THR A 67 14.76 8.74 8.20
C THR A 67 13.32 9.01 8.60
N ASP A 68 13.11 9.97 9.51
CA ASP A 68 11.80 10.47 9.93
C ASP A 68 11.45 11.80 9.24
N GLU A 69 11.91 11.97 7.99
CA GLU A 69 11.66 13.20 7.24
C GLU A 69 10.17 13.34 6.89
N PRO A 70 9.55 14.50 7.16
CA PRO A 70 8.15 14.73 6.83
C PRO A 70 7.87 14.54 5.33
N LYS A 71 6.69 14.01 5.05
CA LYS A 71 6.18 13.80 3.69
C LYS A 71 5.03 14.76 3.39
N PRO A 72 4.96 15.32 2.17
CA PRO A 72 3.81 16.13 1.77
C PRO A 72 2.55 15.27 1.77
N LYS A 73 1.49 15.74 2.42
CA LYS A 73 0.19 15.06 2.39
C LYS A 73 -0.46 15.28 1.01
N PRO A 74 -0.96 14.22 0.35
CA PRO A 74 -1.72 14.37 -0.89
C PRO A 74 -2.93 15.28 -0.71
N GLN A 75 -3.22 16.11 -1.71
CA GLN A 75 -4.43 16.95 -1.72
C GLN A 75 -5.70 16.09 -1.85
N LEU A 76 -5.61 15.01 -2.64
CA LEU A 76 -6.67 14.02 -2.76
C LEU A 76 -6.84 13.28 -1.43
N SER A 77 -8.07 13.16 -0.94
CA SER A 77 -8.36 12.48 0.32
C SER A 77 -9.75 11.83 0.30
N PRO A 78 -9.99 10.81 1.14
CA PRO A 78 -11.32 10.19 1.26
C PRO A 78 -12.43 11.17 1.61
N ASP A 79 -12.12 12.21 2.38
CA ASP A 79 -13.07 13.24 2.82
C ASP A 79 -13.18 14.42 1.84
N GLY A 80 -12.34 14.44 0.79
CA GLY A 80 -12.27 15.50 -0.21
C GLY A 80 -12.43 14.97 -1.63
N GLU A 81 -11.66 15.50 -2.57
CA GLU A 81 -11.66 14.98 -3.95
C GLU A 81 -10.95 13.61 -4.00
N SER A 82 -11.65 12.61 -4.55
CA SER A 82 -11.11 11.25 -4.71
C SER A 82 -10.28 11.07 -5.98
N SER A 83 -10.40 12.01 -6.92
CA SER A 83 -9.72 12.02 -8.21
C SER A 83 -9.53 13.44 -8.72
N MET A 84 -8.44 13.70 -9.45
CA MET A 84 -8.23 14.96 -10.17
C MET A 84 -7.80 14.70 -11.62
N ALA A 85 -8.00 15.70 -12.48
CA ALA A 85 -7.41 15.76 -13.81
C ALA A 85 -6.30 16.81 -13.84
N ASP A 86 -5.19 16.53 -14.51
CA ASP A 86 -4.14 17.52 -14.74
C ASP A 86 -4.44 18.43 -15.95
N GLU A 87 -3.52 19.33 -16.27
CA GLU A 87 -3.65 20.27 -17.39
C GLU A 87 -3.77 19.57 -18.76
N GLU A 88 -3.29 18.32 -18.87
CA GLU A 88 -3.38 17.48 -20.08
C GLU A 88 -4.62 16.55 -20.05
N SER A 89 -5.54 16.77 -19.12
CA SER A 89 -6.74 15.94 -18.89
C SER A 89 -6.43 14.48 -18.52
N ARG A 90 -5.27 14.21 -17.91
CA ARG A 90 -4.91 12.89 -17.39
C ARG A 90 -5.48 12.73 -15.98
N HIS A 91 -6.09 11.58 -15.72
CA HIS A 91 -6.73 11.30 -14.44
C HIS A 91 -5.77 10.68 -13.42
N HIS A 92 -5.87 11.18 -12.20
CA HIS A 92 -5.06 10.80 -11.05
C HIS A 92 -5.94 10.51 -9.84
N VAL A 93 -5.58 9.51 -9.04
CA VAL A 93 -6.25 9.17 -7.76
C VAL A 93 -5.23 9.06 -6.64
N ARG A 94 -5.66 9.24 -5.38
CA ARG A 94 -4.77 8.98 -4.23
C ARG A 94 -4.40 7.49 -4.20
N TRP A 95 -3.11 7.20 -4.06
CA TRP A 95 -2.61 5.85 -3.82
C TRP A 95 -1.55 5.89 -2.73
N GLY A 96 -1.87 5.36 -1.55
CA GLY A 96 -0.96 5.42 -0.41
C GLY A 96 -0.71 6.83 0.11
N ASP A 97 0.57 7.13 0.28
CA ASP A 97 1.10 8.43 0.67
C ASP A 97 1.31 9.37 -0.54
N GLY A 98 0.91 8.96 -1.74
CA GLY A 98 1.06 9.74 -2.96
C GLY A 98 -0.18 9.70 -3.86
N VAL A 99 0.08 9.90 -5.15
CA VAL A 99 -0.92 9.95 -6.22
C VAL A 99 -0.52 8.94 -7.29
N SER A 100 -1.51 8.28 -7.91
CA SER A 100 -1.28 7.35 -9.01
C SER A 100 -0.54 8.05 -10.15
N TRP A 101 0.27 7.26 -10.86
CA TRP A 101 0.78 7.64 -12.18
C TRP A 101 -0.38 7.78 -13.19
N GLN A 102 -0.06 8.34 -14.36
CA GLN A 102 -0.98 8.37 -15.48
C GLN A 102 -1.40 6.96 -15.86
N TRP A 103 -2.70 6.72 -15.89
CA TRP A 103 -3.28 5.51 -16.44
C TRP A 103 -4.37 5.96 -17.41
N ASP A 104 -4.17 5.73 -18.70
CA ASP A 104 -5.12 6.08 -19.77
C ASP A 104 -6.29 5.08 -19.80
N TRP A 105 -6.94 4.86 -18.66
CA TRP A 105 -8.16 4.04 -18.60
C TRP A 105 -9.35 4.84 -19.12
N GLY A 106 -10.15 4.23 -19.99
CA GLY A 106 -11.43 4.80 -20.42
C GLY A 106 -11.35 5.92 -21.46
N LYS A 107 -10.17 6.28 -22.01
CA LYS A 107 -10.08 7.25 -23.13
C LYS A 107 -10.97 6.85 -24.31
N GLU A 108 -11.00 5.56 -24.63
CA GLU A 108 -11.82 4.98 -25.69
C GLU A 108 -13.24 4.62 -25.22
N ILE A 109 -13.51 4.64 -23.90
CA ILE A 109 -14.76 4.16 -23.31
C ILE A 109 -15.52 5.34 -22.72
N LYS A 110 -16.40 5.94 -23.52
CA LYS A 110 -17.19 7.11 -23.14
C LYS A 110 -18.58 6.73 -22.67
N LYS A 111 -19.07 5.56 -23.08
CA LYS A 111 -20.38 5.02 -22.73
C LYS A 111 -20.28 3.53 -22.42
N VAL A 112 -21.34 3.00 -21.82
CA VAL A 112 -21.46 1.59 -21.48
C VAL A 112 -21.35 0.71 -22.74
N GLU A 113 -21.86 1.16 -23.88
CA GLU A 113 -21.78 0.44 -25.15
C GLU A 113 -20.33 0.25 -25.63
N ASP A 114 -19.44 1.22 -25.35
CA ASP A 114 -18.02 1.12 -25.71
C ASP A 114 -17.33 0.00 -24.92
N VAL A 115 -17.76 -0.27 -23.67
CA VAL A 115 -17.27 -1.40 -22.86
C VAL A 115 -17.60 -2.73 -23.54
N PHE A 116 -18.83 -2.86 -24.06
CA PHE A 116 -19.27 -4.08 -24.72
C PHE A 116 -18.63 -4.27 -26.09
N ALA A 117 -18.26 -3.18 -26.76
CA ALA A 117 -17.57 -3.21 -28.05
C ALA A 117 -16.04 -3.37 -27.93
N PHE A 118 -15.46 -3.15 -26.74
CA PHE A 118 -14.02 -3.18 -26.53
C PHE A 118 -13.43 -4.58 -26.77
N SER A 119 -12.46 -4.67 -27.69
CA SER A 119 -11.71 -5.88 -27.99
C SER A 119 -10.21 -5.65 -27.72
N PRO A 120 -9.60 -6.29 -26.70
CA PRO A 120 -8.20 -6.09 -26.34
C PRO A 120 -7.18 -6.69 -27.32
N LEU A 121 -7.64 -7.34 -28.41
CA LEU A 121 -6.81 -8.05 -29.39
C LEU A 121 -6.80 -7.40 -30.79
N GLN A 122 -7.36 -6.20 -30.93
CA GLN A 122 -7.28 -5.42 -32.17
C GLN A 122 -6.10 -4.44 -32.14
#